data_AF-A0A7U9S8H2-F1
#
_entry.id   AF-A0A7U9S8H2-F1
#
_cell.length_a   1.000
_cell.length_b   1.000
_cell.length_c   1.000
_cell.angle_alpha   90.00
_cell.angle_beta   90.00
_cell.angle_gamma   90.00
#
_symmetry.space_group_name_H-M   'P 1'
#
loop_
_entity.id
_entity.type
_entity.pdbx_description
1 polymer ?
#
loop_
_entity_poly.entity_id
_entity_poly.type
_entity_poly.pdbx_seq_one_letter_code
_entity_poly.pdbx_strand_id
1 'polypeptide(L)'
;MAKSNICYHNVRLNLDNEQHCRIHKVLAELNTEIHKSVNQFIVDAVDYYIRSLNDESLVKGAGEPKKDAGYITREDLDGIRSELKNEVKNEIIMLLGAALGGGAARVAEGSMGRMVMENVAKETADDNTEEPEDPTMMELVDNWG
;
A
#
# COMPACT_ATOMS: atom_id res chain seq x y z
N MET A 1 40.47 1.70 27.31
CA MET A 1 39.59 2.48 26.42
C MET A 1 38.34 1.66 26.18
N ALA A 2 37.14 2.20 26.48
CA ALA A 2 35.89 1.51 26.18
C ALA A 2 35.73 1.40 24.66
N LYS A 3 35.33 0.23 24.16
CA LYS A 3 35.06 0.04 22.73
C LYS A 3 33.85 0.89 22.36
N SER A 4 33.99 1.77 21.36
CA SER A 4 32.95 2.75 20.96
C SER A 4 31.67 2.13 20.39
N ASN A 5 31.66 0.81 20.13
CA ASN A 5 30.56 0.08 19.52
C ASN A 5 29.73 -0.76 20.51
N ILE A 6 29.95 -0.63 21.82
CA ILE A 6 29.21 -1.39 22.84
C ILE A 6 28.50 -0.42 23.77
N CYS A 7 27.16 -0.49 23.79
CA CYS A 7 26.30 0.22 24.74
C CYS A 7 25.72 -0.77 25.75
N TYR A 8 25.58 -0.35 27.01
CA TYR A 8 25.00 -1.16 28.08
C TYR A 8 23.69 -0.54 28.57
N HIS A 9 22.64 -1.35 28.61
CA HIS A 9 21.37 -1.00 29.23
C HIS A 9 21.07 -1.97 30.37
N ASN A 10 20.58 -1.46 31.51
CA ASN A 10 20.27 -2.26 32.69
C ASN A 10 18.77 -2.21 32.98
N VAL A 11 18.19 -3.34 33.39
CA VAL A 11 16.77 -3.46 33.77
C VAL A 11 16.66 -3.94 35.20
N ARG A 12 15.84 -3.28 36.01
CA ARG A 12 15.53 -3.67 37.40
C ARG A 12 14.19 -4.38 37.46
N LEU A 13 14.18 -5.60 38.00
CA LEU A 13 12.97 -6.39 38.20
C LEU A 13 12.50 -6.30 39.66
N ASN A 14 11.19 -6.28 39.88
CA ASN A 14 10.58 -6.34 41.21
C ASN A 14 9.85 -7.68 41.33
N LEU A 15 10.30 -8.57 42.22
CA LEU A 15 9.74 -9.92 42.32
C LEU A 15 8.33 -9.96 42.91
N ASP A 16 7.88 -8.88 43.57
CA ASP A 16 6.49 -8.74 44.03
C ASP A 16 5.53 -8.44 42.87
N ASN A 17 6.05 -7.94 41.74
CA ASN A 17 5.26 -7.73 40.54
C ASN A 17 5.23 -9.02 39.71
N GLU A 18 4.02 -9.54 39.45
CA GLU A 18 3.82 -10.79 38.74
C GLU A 18 4.47 -10.81 37.35
N GLN A 19 4.38 -9.71 36.59
CA GLN A 19 5.00 -9.60 35.26
C GLN A 19 6.52 -9.70 35.35
N HIS A 20 7.12 -9.01 36.31
CA HIS A 20 8.57 -9.01 36.49
C HIS A 20 9.06 -10.37 37.01
N CYS A 21 8.25 -11.07 37.83
CA CYS A 21 8.51 -12.42 38.28
C CYS A 21 8.51 -13.41 37.10
N ARG A 22 7.53 -13.32 36.20
CA ARG A 22 7.50 -14.14 34.96
C ARG A 22 8.74 -13.89 34.09
N ILE A 23 9.10 -12.62 33.90
CA ILE A 23 10.33 -12.26 33.15
C ILE A 23 11.56 -12.85 33.83
N HIS A 24 11.70 -12.68 35.14
CA HIS A 24 12.84 -13.20 35.89
C HIS A 24 13.00 -14.71 35.73
N LYS A 25 11.91 -15.47 35.84
CA LYS A 25 11.94 -16.93 35.67
C LYS A 25 12.49 -17.33 34.31
N VAL A 26 12.00 -16.69 33.24
CA VAL A 26 12.47 -16.97 31.87
C VAL A 26 13.94 -16.60 31.69
N LEU A 27 14.40 -15.47 32.21
CA LEU A 27 15.79 -15.03 32.06
C LEU A 27 16.76 -15.89 32.90
N ALA A 28 16.32 -16.39 34.06
CA ALA A 28 17.13 -17.22 34.95
C ALA A 28 17.23 -18.68 34.45
N GLU A 29 16.14 -19.21 33.88
CA GLU A 29 16.03 -20.60 33.43
C GLU A 29 15.94 -20.68 31.88
N LEU A 30 16.55 -19.74 31.18
CA LEU A 30 16.46 -19.66 29.72
C LEU A 30 17.02 -20.94 29.09
N ASN A 31 16.24 -21.57 28.21
CA ASN A 31 16.71 -22.72 27.45
C ASN A 31 17.76 -22.30 26.40
N THR A 32 19.02 -22.61 26.68
CA THR A 32 20.15 -22.25 25.81
C THR A 32 20.30 -23.12 24.58
N GLU A 33 19.54 -24.23 24.47
CA GLU A 33 19.49 -25.04 23.24
C GLU A 33 18.69 -24.33 22.14
N ILE A 34 17.70 -23.52 22.53
CA ILE A 34 16.86 -22.75 21.61
C ILE A 34 17.46 -21.36 21.39
N HIS A 35 17.88 -20.68 22.48
CA HIS A 35 18.40 -19.32 22.41
C HIS A 35 19.89 -19.28 22.75
N LYS A 36 20.69 -18.64 21.89
CA LYS A 36 22.15 -18.58 22.04
C LYS A 36 22.63 -17.97 23.36
N SER A 37 21.92 -16.98 23.89
CA SER A 37 22.21 -16.35 25.19
C SER A 37 21.03 -15.52 25.66
N VAL A 38 21.02 -15.18 26.96
CA VAL A 38 20.07 -14.23 27.54
C VAL A 38 20.12 -12.87 26.82
N ASN A 39 21.30 -12.39 26.46
CA ASN A 39 21.45 -11.13 25.74
C ASN A 39 20.78 -11.18 24.36
N GLN A 40 21.00 -12.26 23.61
CA GLN A 40 20.37 -12.42 22.30
C GLN A 40 18.84 -12.52 22.43
N PHE A 41 18.34 -13.29 23.40
CA PHE A 41 16.92 -13.39 23.67
C PHE A 41 16.27 -12.02 23.96
N ILE A 42 16.91 -11.20 24.79
CA ILE A 42 16.41 -9.85 25.09
C ILE A 42 16.40 -8.97 23.84
N VAL A 43 17.47 -9.01 23.03
CA VAL A 43 17.55 -8.24 21.78
C VAL A 43 16.45 -8.66 20.82
N ASP A 44 16.25 -9.96 20.60
CA ASP A 44 15.24 -10.49 19.68
C ASP A 44 13.81 -10.13 20.14
N ALA A 45 13.54 -10.22 21.44
CA ALA A 45 12.23 -9.89 22.01
C ALA A 45 11.91 -8.39 21.88
N VAL A 46 12.89 -7.52 22.12
CA VAL A 46 12.73 -6.07 21.97
C VAL A 46 12.58 -5.69 20.49
N ASP A 47 13.37 -6.28 19.59
CA ASP A 47 13.25 -6.07 18.14
C ASP A 47 11.87 -6.47 17.62
N TYR A 48 11.37 -7.65 18.05
CA TYR A 48 10.04 -8.11 17.69
C TYR A 48 8.94 -7.12 18.16
N TYR A 49 9.04 -6.62 19.39
CA TYR A 49 8.08 -5.66 19.91
C TYR A 49 8.11 -4.33 19.13
N ILE A 50 9.31 -3.82 18.80
CA ILE A 50 9.49 -2.61 18.01
C ILE A 50 8.82 -2.76 16.63
N ARG A 51 9.12 -3.86 15.93
CA ARG A 51 8.56 -4.16 14.60
C ARG A 51 7.05 -4.33 14.62
N SER A 52 6.48 -4.81 15.74
CA SER A 52 5.02 -4.95 15.88
C SER A 52 4.28 -3.61 16.00
N LEU A 53 4.98 -2.52 16.32
CA LEU A 53 4.40 -1.19 16.58
C LEU A 53 4.75 -0.17 15.48
N ASN A 54 5.15 -0.65 14.29
CA ASN A 54 5.50 0.15 13.11
C ASN A 54 6.56 1.24 13.35
N ASP A 55 7.52 1.00 14.26
CA ASP A 55 8.72 1.81 14.62
C ASP A 55 8.49 3.29 15.05
N GLU A 56 7.58 4.01 14.41
CA GLU A 56 7.33 5.45 14.52
C GLU A 56 6.69 5.87 15.87
N SER A 57 6.02 4.95 16.58
CA SER A 57 5.29 5.27 17.81
C SER A 57 6.17 5.28 19.08
N LEU A 58 7.33 4.61 19.04
CA LEU A 58 8.10 4.29 20.23
C LEU A 58 9.22 5.30 20.57
N VAL A 59 9.62 6.12 19.60
CA VAL A 59 10.71 7.10 19.78
C VAL A 59 10.15 8.52 19.70
N LYS A 60 10.49 9.35 20.68
CA LYS A 60 10.13 10.78 20.69
C LYS A 60 10.74 11.48 19.46
N GLY A 61 9.90 12.02 18.58
CA GLY A 61 10.33 12.75 17.39
C GLY A 61 10.51 11.89 16.13
N ALA A 62 10.23 10.59 16.19
CA ALA A 62 9.78 9.87 15.00
C ALA A 62 8.42 10.50 14.61
N GLY A 63 8.31 10.92 13.36
CA GLY A 63 7.39 11.98 12.96
C GLY A 63 5.95 11.66 13.33
N GLU A 64 5.13 12.71 13.48
CA GLU A 64 3.70 12.55 13.25
C GLU A 64 3.54 11.68 12.00
N PRO A 65 2.73 10.59 12.04
CA PRO A 65 2.57 9.72 10.88
C PRO A 65 2.31 10.64 9.71
N LYS A 66 3.17 10.60 8.68
CA LYS A 66 2.99 11.42 7.49
C LYS A 66 1.54 11.24 7.07
N LYS A 67 0.71 12.26 7.29
CA LYS A 67 -0.67 12.34 6.83
C LYS A 67 -0.65 12.57 5.31
N ASP A 68 0.12 11.76 4.58
CA ASP A 68 0.17 11.80 3.13
C ASP A 68 -1.05 11.10 2.50
N ALA A 69 -1.92 10.50 3.33
CA ALA A 69 -3.32 10.32 2.98
C ALA A 69 -4.15 11.42 3.66
N GLY A 70 -4.19 12.62 3.06
CA GLY A 70 -5.16 13.64 3.44
C GLY A 70 -6.57 13.06 3.34
N TYR A 71 -7.39 13.21 4.39
CA TYR A 71 -8.78 12.78 4.35
C TYR A 71 -9.54 13.61 3.31
N ILE A 72 -10.26 12.93 2.41
CA ILE A 72 -11.18 13.57 1.46
C ILE A 72 -12.44 13.98 2.23
N THR A 73 -12.80 15.26 2.19
CA THR A 73 -14.07 15.76 2.77
C THR A 73 -15.25 15.44 1.86
N ARG A 74 -16.49 15.57 2.37
CA ARG A 74 -17.68 15.35 1.53
C ARG A 74 -17.76 16.36 0.40
N GLU A 75 -17.33 17.58 0.68
CA GLU A 75 -17.24 18.69 -0.26
C GLU A 75 -16.23 18.39 -1.37
N ASP A 76 -15.08 17.80 -1.05
CA ASP A 76 -14.10 17.36 -2.03
C ASP A 76 -14.67 16.24 -2.93
N LEU A 77 -15.39 15.29 -2.35
CA LEU A 77 -16.02 14.19 -3.08
C LEU A 77 -17.13 14.70 -4.03
N ASP A 78 -17.94 15.66 -3.57
CA ASP A 78 -18.96 16.32 -4.40
C ASP A 78 -18.32 17.14 -5.53
N GLY A 79 -17.16 17.78 -5.28
CA GLY A 79 -16.35 18.45 -6.28
C GLY A 79 -15.90 17.48 -7.38
N ILE A 80 -15.24 16.39 -7.00
CA ILE A 80 -14.79 15.33 -7.92
C ILE A 80 -15.96 14.76 -8.73
N ARG A 81 -17.10 14.50 -8.07
CA ARG A 81 -18.31 13.98 -8.74
C ARG A 81 -18.85 14.95 -9.78
N SER A 82 -18.84 16.25 -9.49
CA SER A 82 -19.31 17.28 -10.40
C SER A 82 -18.36 17.45 -11.59
N GLU A 83 -17.05 17.41 -11.36
CA GLU A 83 -16.02 17.45 -12.41
C GLU A 83 -16.17 16.29 -13.37
N LEU A 84 -16.23 15.06 -12.85
CA LEU A 84 -16.41 13.84 -13.65
C LEU A 84 -17.71 13.88 -14.47
N LYS A 85 -18.80 14.37 -13.88
CA LYS A 85 -20.09 14.52 -14.59
C LYS A 85 -19.98 15.50 -15.75
N ASN A 86 -19.22 16.57 -15.60
CA ASN A 86 -19.04 17.57 -16.66
C ASN A 86 -18.13 17.06 -17.76
N GLU A 87 -17.07 16.34 -17.42
CA GLU A 87 -16.16 15.71 -18.39
C GLU A 87 -16.92 14.71 -19.28
N VAL A 88 -17.66 13.79 -18.67
CA VAL A 88 -18.50 12.81 -19.40
C VAL A 88 -19.53 13.51 -20.29
N LYS A 89 -20.19 14.58 -19.80
CA LYS A 89 -21.13 15.35 -20.61
C LYS A 89 -20.44 15.97 -21.83
N ASN A 90 -19.25 16.54 -21.64
CA ASN A 90 -18.50 17.18 -22.72
C ASN A 90 -18.06 16.16 -23.78
N GLU A 91 -17.59 14.99 -23.36
CA GLU A 91 -17.24 13.89 -24.28
C GLU A 91 -18.46 13.41 -25.07
N ILE A 92 -19.61 13.22 -24.42
CA ILE A 92 -20.86 12.84 -25.09
C ILE A 92 -21.28 13.90 -26.12
N ILE A 93 -21.16 15.19 -25.78
CA ILE A 93 -21.46 16.29 -26.70
C ILE A 93 -20.52 16.24 -27.91
N MET A 94 -19.22 15.99 -27.72
CA MET A 94 -18.28 15.86 -28.83
C MET A 94 -18.59 14.66 -29.71
N LEU A 95 -18.87 13.49 -29.12
CA LEU A 95 -19.20 12.26 -29.86
C LEU A 95 -20.49 12.41 -30.66
N LEU A 96 -21.54 12.97 -30.03
CA LEU A 96 -22.80 13.24 -30.72
C LEU A 96 -22.64 14.33 -31.77
N GLY A 97 -21.84 15.38 -31.50
CA GLY A 97 -21.50 16.42 -32.47
C GLY A 97 -20.78 15.86 -33.69
N ALA A 98 -19.85 14.93 -33.50
CA ALA A 98 -19.14 14.23 -34.58
C ALA A 98 -20.08 13.30 -35.37
N ALA A 99 -20.97 12.57 -34.68
CA ALA A 99 -21.91 11.66 -35.31
C ALA A 99 -23.02 12.39 -36.09
N LEU A 100 -23.56 13.48 -35.54
CA LEU A 100 -24.63 14.29 -36.15
C LEU A 100 -24.08 15.29 -37.18
N GLY A 101 -22.84 15.74 -37.02
CA GLY A 101 -22.16 16.61 -37.98
C GLY A 101 -21.80 15.90 -39.29
N GLY A 102 -21.88 14.57 -39.33
CA GLY A 102 -21.49 13.75 -40.47
C GLY A 102 -19.97 13.81 -40.68
N GLY A 103 -19.33 12.65 -40.90
CA GLY A 103 -17.93 12.61 -41.32
C GLY A 103 -17.72 13.29 -42.68
N ALA A 104 -17.64 14.63 -42.72
CA ALA A 104 -17.40 15.40 -43.95
C ALA A 104 -17.11 16.89 -43.70
N ALA A 105 -16.15 17.26 -42.84
CA ALA A 105 -15.56 18.60 -42.93
C ALA A 105 -14.11 18.68 -42.42
N ARG A 106 -13.20 18.07 -43.19
CA ARG A 106 -11.84 18.58 -43.44
C ARG A 106 -10.94 18.76 -42.20
N VAL A 107 -10.37 17.66 -41.73
CA VAL A 107 -8.92 17.68 -41.46
C VAL A 107 -8.25 17.50 -42.81
N ALA A 108 -8.06 18.61 -43.51
CA ALA A 108 -7.14 18.65 -44.63
C ALA A 108 -5.72 18.52 -44.06
N GLU A 109 -5.00 17.52 -44.57
CA GLU A 109 -3.55 17.36 -44.55
C GLU A 109 -2.85 17.22 -43.19
N GLY A 110 -2.67 15.96 -42.79
CA GLY A 110 -1.60 15.54 -41.89
C GLY A 110 -1.58 14.01 -41.83
N SER A 111 -0.57 13.40 -42.44
CA SER A 111 -0.39 11.96 -42.72
C SER A 111 -0.26 11.03 -41.48
N MET A 112 -0.91 11.34 -40.36
CA MET A 112 -0.76 10.61 -39.10
C MET A 112 -1.91 9.63 -38.83
N GLY A 113 -3.14 9.92 -39.29
CA GLY A 113 -4.33 9.15 -38.92
C GLY A 113 -4.42 7.74 -39.51
N ARG A 114 -3.75 7.48 -40.64
CA ARG A 114 -3.83 6.17 -41.32
C ARG A 114 -2.85 5.14 -40.75
N MET A 115 -1.75 5.56 -40.14
CA MET A 115 -0.76 4.66 -39.52
C MET A 115 -1.25 4.08 -38.19
N VAL A 116 -2.02 4.85 -37.41
CA VAL A 116 -2.55 4.41 -36.10
C VAL A 116 -3.62 3.31 -36.29
N MET A 117 -4.48 3.45 -37.29
CA MET A 117 -5.56 2.50 -37.52
C MET A 117 -5.06 1.13 -38.03
N GLU A 118 -3.93 1.11 -38.76
CA GLU A 118 -3.30 -0.13 -39.22
C GLU A 118 -2.56 -0.88 -38.10
N ASN A 119 -1.99 -0.16 -37.12
CA ASN A 119 -1.38 -0.78 -35.92
C ASN A 119 -2.42 -1.35 -34.96
N VAL A 120 -3.52 -0.63 -34.70
CA VAL A 120 -4.60 -1.09 -33.80
C VAL A 120 -5.31 -2.33 -34.37
N ALA A 121 -5.49 -2.41 -35.69
CA ALA A 121 -6.10 -3.58 -36.33
C ALA A 121 -5.18 -4.83 -36.31
N LYS A 122 -3.87 -4.64 -36.14
CA LYS A 122 -2.89 -5.73 -36.08
C LYS A 122 -2.66 -6.23 -34.65
N GLU A 123 -2.72 -5.35 -33.66
CA GLU A 123 -2.64 -5.71 -32.23
C GLU A 123 -3.91 -6.45 -31.75
N THR A 124 -5.08 -6.09 -32.28
CA THR A 124 -6.36 -6.74 -31.90
C THR A 124 -6.57 -8.15 -32.45
N ALA A 125 -5.73 -8.60 -33.39
CA ALA A 125 -5.82 -9.95 -33.95
C ALA A 125 -4.90 -10.98 -33.25
N ASP A 126 -3.90 -10.54 -32.49
CA ASP A 126 -2.84 -11.41 -31.93
C ASP A 126 -2.92 -11.58 -30.41
N ASP A 127 -3.88 -10.92 -29.73
CA ASP A 127 -4.06 -11.02 -28.27
C ASP A 127 -5.37 -11.73 -27.89
N ASN A 128 -5.60 -12.91 -28.49
CA ASN A 128 -6.42 -13.93 -27.86
C ASN A 128 -5.51 -14.77 -26.96
N THR A 129 -5.04 -14.18 -25.87
CA THR A 129 -4.40 -14.93 -24.79
C THR A 129 -5.34 -14.90 -23.59
N GLU A 130 -5.80 -16.09 -23.20
CA GLU A 130 -6.67 -16.34 -22.05
C GLU A 130 -6.22 -15.52 -20.83
N GLU A 131 -7.08 -14.62 -20.33
CA GLU A 131 -6.85 -13.94 -19.06
C GLU A 131 -6.86 -14.98 -17.93
N PRO A 132 -5.81 -15.05 -17.09
CA PRO A 132 -5.82 -15.96 -15.95
C PRO A 132 -6.82 -15.46 -14.92
N GLU A 133 -7.82 -16.28 -14.61
CA GLU A 133 -8.80 -16.04 -13.54
C GLU A 133 -8.07 -15.79 -12.21
N ASP A 134 -8.09 -14.54 -11.72
CA ASP A 134 -7.54 -14.17 -10.41
C ASP A 134 -8.42 -14.81 -9.31
N PRO A 135 -7.90 -15.79 -8.55
CA PRO A 135 -8.67 -16.52 -7.55
C PRO A 135 -9.20 -15.60 -6.43
N THR A 136 -8.58 -14.45 -6.22
CA THR A 136 -9.00 -13.46 -5.22
C THR A 136 -10.30 -12.75 -5.64
N MET A 137 -10.53 -12.61 -6.94
CA MET A 137 -11.70 -11.93 -7.50
C MET A 137 -12.95 -12.80 -7.48
N MET A 138 -12.80 -14.13 -7.52
CA MET A 138 -13.92 -15.06 -7.38
C MET A 138 -14.48 -15.11 -5.95
N GLU A 139 -13.62 -15.10 -4.93
CA GLU A 139 -14.04 -15.17 -3.52
C GLU A 139 -14.92 -13.98 -3.09
N LEU A 140 -14.71 -12.81 -3.69
CA LEU A 140 -15.48 -11.59 -3.39
C LEU A 140 -16.92 -11.64 -3.92
N VAL A 141 -17.17 -12.40 -4.99
CA VAL A 141 -18.50 -12.55 -5.60
C VAL A 141 -19.39 -13.47 -4.77
N ASP A 142 -18.81 -14.47 -4.12
CA ASP A 142 -19.56 -15.46 -3.33
C ASP A 142 -20.13 -14.87 -2.03
N ASN A 143 -19.56 -13.77 -1.53
CA ASN A 143 -19.99 -13.12 -0.29
C ASN A 143 -21.17 -12.15 -0.44
N TRP A 144 -21.79 -12.06 -1.62
CA TRP A 144 -22.95 -11.20 -1.90
C TRP A 144 -24.28 -11.96 -2.05
N GLY A 145 -24.32 -13.24 -1.63
CA GLY A 145 -25.53 -14.07 -1.57
C GLY A 145 -26.23 -14.05 -0.22
#